data_AF-A0A7V8ZC86-F1
#
_entry.id   AF-A0A7V8ZC86-F1
#
_cell.length_a   1.000
_cell.length_b   1.000
_cell.length_c   1.000
_cell.angle_alpha   90.00
_cell.angle_beta   90.00
_cell.angle_gamma   90.00
#
_symmetry.space_group_name_H-M   'P 1'
#
loop_
_entity.id
_entity.type
_entity.pdbx_description
1 polymer ?
#
loop_
_entity_poly.entity_id
_entity_poly.type
_entity_poly.pdbx_seq_one_letter_code
_entity_poly.pdbx_strand_id
1 'polypeptide(L)'
;MEHRTPERALPRQLLRAHFAPGDKLMQSTLSRNTYVYAQAFTTREGKRKVRLVNRRNWTIEVALTGINGGQINYVDQTSGTQPPATNKITEDKPARGSFAVAVLTLP
;
A
#
# COMPACT_ATOMS: atom_id res chain seq x y z
N MET A 1 16.22 -31.24 9.74
CA MET A 1 15.21 -30.75 8.79
C MET A 1 15.04 -29.27 9.02
N GLU A 2 15.47 -28.45 8.06
CA GLU A 2 15.47 -26.99 8.18
C GLU A 2 14.03 -26.48 8.00
N HIS A 3 13.43 -26.00 9.09
CA HIS A 3 12.10 -25.38 9.06
C HIS A 3 12.20 -24.04 8.33
N ARG A 4 12.07 -24.06 7.00
CA ARG A 4 11.69 -22.86 6.24
C ARG A 4 10.31 -22.45 6.72
N THR A 5 10.27 -21.45 7.59
CA THR A 5 9.03 -20.84 8.06
C THR A 5 8.29 -20.32 6.83
N PRO A 6 7.02 -20.70 6.60
CA PRO A 6 6.24 -20.12 5.51
C PRO A 6 6.25 -18.59 5.69
N GLU A 7 6.63 -17.89 4.63
CA GLU A 7 6.82 -16.44 4.63
C GLU A 7 5.47 -15.78 4.99
N ARG A 8 5.29 -15.41 6.26
CA ARG A 8 4.08 -14.74 6.78
C ARG A 8 3.75 -13.52 5.90
N ALA A 9 2.47 -13.17 5.76
CA ALA A 9 1.99 -11.96 5.07
C ALA A 9 2.50 -10.70 5.78
N LEU A 10 3.75 -10.32 5.54
CA LEU A 10 4.37 -9.26 6.31
C LEU A 10 4.29 -7.96 5.53
N PRO A 11 3.95 -6.83 6.18
CA PRO A 11 4.14 -5.51 5.60
C PRO A 11 5.54 -5.33 5.01
N ARG A 12 6.56 -5.97 5.59
CA ARG A 12 7.94 -5.96 5.07
C ARG A 12 8.05 -6.57 3.67
N GLN A 13 7.35 -7.68 3.37
CA GLN A 13 7.36 -8.28 2.03
C GLN A 13 6.70 -7.37 1.01
N LEU A 14 5.53 -6.81 1.36
CA LEU A 14 4.85 -5.83 0.52
C LEU A 14 5.78 -4.65 0.21
N LEU A 15 6.47 -4.10 1.21
CA LEU A 15 7.37 -2.97 0.98
C LEU A 15 8.59 -3.35 0.11
N ARG A 16 9.21 -4.51 0.35
CA ARG A 16 10.36 -4.97 -0.46
C ARG A 16 9.97 -5.29 -1.91
N ALA A 17 8.76 -5.76 -2.15
CA ALA A 17 8.28 -6.07 -3.50
C ALA A 17 7.98 -4.80 -4.31
N HIS A 18 7.74 -3.67 -3.65
CA HIS A 18 7.31 -2.44 -4.33
C HIS A 18 8.31 -1.29 -4.29
N PHE A 19 9.29 -1.31 -3.38
CA PHE A 19 10.26 -0.24 -3.22
C PHE A 19 11.69 -0.77 -3.23
N ALA A 20 12.57 -0.07 -3.93
CA ALA A 20 13.97 -0.44 -4.09
C ALA A 20 14.90 0.79 -3.91
N PRO A 21 16.20 0.57 -3.64
CA PRO A 21 17.18 1.63 -3.68
C PRO A 21 17.12 2.40 -5.01
N GLY A 22 17.10 3.73 -4.94
CA GLY A 22 16.97 4.61 -6.10
C GLY A 22 15.55 5.13 -6.37
N ASP A 23 14.54 4.61 -5.66
CA ASP A 23 13.21 5.22 -5.66
C ASP A 23 13.24 6.60 -4.99
N LYS A 24 12.55 7.56 -5.58
CA LYS A 24 12.55 8.95 -5.14
C LYS A 24 11.30 9.24 -4.33
N LEU A 25 11.47 9.83 -3.14
CA LEU A 25 10.37 10.38 -2.37
C LEU A 25 9.80 11.60 -3.08
N MET A 26 8.48 11.64 -3.20
CA MET A 26 7.75 12.77 -3.76
C MET A 26 7.00 13.51 -2.67
N GLN A 27 6.86 14.83 -2.83
CA GLN A 27 6.01 15.61 -1.95
C GLN A 27 4.55 15.13 -2.10
N SER A 28 3.90 14.84 -0.97
CA SER A 28 2.51 14.45 -0.93
C SER A 28 1.79 15.21 0.18
N THR A 29 0.63 15.76 -0.13
CA THR A 29 -0.25 16.43 0.84
C THR A 29 -1.45 15.56 1.13
N LEU A 30 -1.68 15.25 2.40
CA LEU A 30 -2.91 14.63 2.89
C LEU A 30 -3.75 15.72 3.54
N SER A 31 -4.97 15.91 3.05
CA SER A 31 -5.94 16.81 3.69
C SER A 31 -6.48 16.19 4.99
N ARG A 32 -6.18 16.81 6.13
CA ARG A 32 -6.85 16.68 7.44
C ARG A 32 -7.05 15.26 8.04
N ASN A 33 -6.42 14.20 7.52
CA ASN A 33 -6.54 12.86 8.08
C ASN A 33 -5.27 12.47 8.86
N THR A 34 -5.32 12.54 10.20
CA THR A 34 -4.22 12.12 11.09
C THR A 34 -4.15 10.61 11.30
N TYR A 35 -5.11 9.84 10.80
CA TYR A 35 -5.19 8.39 11.05
C TYR A 35 -4.51 7.56 9.96
N VAL A 36 -4.36 8.14 8.78
CA VAL A 36 -3.65 7.54 7.65
C VAL A 36 -2.35 8.28 7.41
N TYR A 37 -1.27 7.52 7.32
CA TYR A 37 -0.02 8.05 6.78
C TYR A 37 0.03 7.73 5.28
N ALA A 38 0.39 8.72 4.46
CA ALA A 38 0.65 8.55 3.04
C ALA A 38 2.03 9.09 2.66
N GLN A 39 2.68 8.40 1.73
CA GLN A 39 3.93 8.85 1.13
C GLN A 39 3.94 8.48 -0.35
N ALA A 40 4.17 9.47 -1.21
CA ALA A 40 4.33 9.26 -2.64
C ALA A 40 5.79 8.97 -3.01
N PHE A 41 5.96 8.18 -4.07
CA PHE A 41 7.24 7.78 -4.63
C PHE A 41 7.18 7.75 -6.16
N THR A 42 8.32 8.00 -6.80
CA THR A 42 8.56 7.59 -8.19
C THR A 42 9.66 6.55 -8.20
N THR A 43 9.38 5.39 -8.78
CA THR A 43 10.37 4.32 -8.88
C THR A 43 11.46 4.67 -9.87
N ARG A 44 12.59 3.96 -9.81
CA ARG A 44 13.65 4.10 -10.84
C ARG A 44 13.14 3.90 -12.28
N GLU A 45 12.11 3.07 -12.46
CA GLU A 45 11.45 2.80 -13.75
C GLU A 45 10.43 3.89 -14.14
N GLY A 46 10.29 4.96 -13.35
CA GLY A 46 9.34 6.05 -13.61
C GLY A 46 7.91 5.77 -13.13
N LYS A 47 7.64 4.60 -12.52
CA LYS A 47 6.29 4.27 -12.02
C LYS A 47 5.96 5.14 -10.81
N ARG A 48 4.74 5.68 -10.78
CA ARG A 48 4.23 6.47 -9.66
C ARG A 48 3.58 5.53 -8.63
N LYS A 49 4.00 5.62 -7.38
CA LYS A 49 3.47 4.78 -6.29
C LYS A 49 3.11 5.61 -5.07
N VAL A 50 2.14 5.14 -4.30
CA VAL A 50 1.77 5.72 -3.00
C VAL A 50 1.73 4.62 -1.95
N ARG A 51 2.49 4.79 -0.87
CA ARG A 51 2.36 3.97 0.34
C ARG A 51 1.29 4.57 1.23
N LEU A 52 0.32 3.77 1.65
CA LEU A 52 -0.68 4.11 2.65
C LEU A 52 -0.53 3.21 3.88
N VAL A 53 -0.71 3.78 5.07
CA VAL A 53 -0.76 3.05 6.33
C VAL A 53 -1.96 3.52 7.13
N ASN A 54 -2.95 2.64 7.30
CA ASN A 54 -4.07 2.85 8.22
C ASN A 54 -3.63 2.45 9.63
N ARG A 55 -3.69 3.39 10.58
CA ARG A 55 -3.30 3.15 11.99
C ARG A 55 -4.48 2.84 12.90
N ARG A 56 -5.69 2.69 12.35
CA ARG A 56 -6.92 2.47 13.10
C ARG A 56 -7.46 1.06 12.94
N ASN A 57 -8.22 0.64 13.95
CA ASN A 57 -8.93 -0.64 13.97
C ASN A 57 -10.24 -0.63 13.17
N TRP A 58 -10.49 0.41 12.37
CA TRP A 58 -11.63 0.49 11.44
C TRP A 58 -11.16 0.89 10.05
N THR A 59 -11.98 0.57 9.04
CA THR A 59 -11.75 0.91 7.64
C THR A 59 -11.75 2.42 7.44
N ILE A 60 -10.73 2.95 6.75
CA ILE A 60 -10.68 4.37 6.39
C ILE A 60 -10.64 4.47 4.86
N GLU A 61 -11.59 5.22 4.30
CA GLU A 61 -11.53 5.62 2.91
C GLU A 61 -10.59 6.80 2.74
N VAL A 62 -9.66 6.67 1.80
CA VAL A 62 -8.72 7.73 1.46
C VAL A 62 -9.02 8.16 0.04
N ALA A 63 -9.59 9.36 -0.14
CA ALA A 63 -9.78 9.92 -1.46
C ALA A 63 -8.41 10.29 -2.06
N LEU A 64 -8.10 9.73 -3.23
CA LEU A 64 -6.91 10.05 -4.00
C LEU A 64 -7.32 10.20 -5.46
N THR A 65 -7.15 11.39 -6.03
CA THR A 65 -7.54 11.67 -7.41
C THR A 65 -6.55 11.09 -8.41
N GLY A 66 -7.04 10.62 -9.56
CA GLY A 66 -6.19 10.20 -10.67
C GLY A 66 -5.50 8.85 -10.46
N ILE A 67 -6.14 7.98 -9.68
CA ILE A 67 -5.64 6.62 -9.41
C ILE A 67 -6.46 5.55 -10.16
N ASN A 68 -7.59 5.92 -10.76
CA ASN A 68 -8.44 5.01 -11.53
C ASN A 68 -7.63 4.34 -12.65
N GLY A 69 -7.78 3.02 -12.80
CA GLY A 69 -6.98 2.20 -13.70
C GLY A 69 -5.66 1.70 -13.07
N GLY A 70 -5.34 2.17 -11.86
CA GLY A 70 -4.20 1.70 -11.09
C GLY A 70 -4.44 0.36 -10.40
N GLN A 71 -3.47 0.00 -9.56
CA GLN A 71 -3.46 -1.26 -8.81
C GLN A 71 -3.16 -0.97 -7.34
N ILE A 72 -3.80 -1.71 -6.45
CA ILE A 72 -3.47 -1.74 -5.02
C ILE A 72 -2.92 -3.11 -4.65
N ASN A 73 -1.88 -3.11 -3.83
CA ASN A 73 -1.38 -4.29 -3.14
C ASN A 73 -1.41 -3.99 -1.63
N TYR A 74 -1.93 -4.89 -0.80
CA TYR A 74 -2.12 -4.61 0.62
C TYR A 74 -1.97 -5.84 1.51
N VAL A 75 -1.70 -5.56 2.78
CA VAL A 75 -1.72 -6.52 3.89
C VAL A 75 -2.54 -5.87 5.01
N ASP A 76 -3.45 -6.63 5.59
CA ASP A 76 -4.25 -6.25 6.76
C ASP A 76 -4.35 -7.41 7.76
N GLN A 77 -5.16 -7.25 8.82
CA GLN A 77 -5.32 -8.27 9.86
C GLN A 77 -5.92 -9.58 9.35
N THR A 78 -6.66 -9.55 8.24
CA THR A 78 -7.30 -10.73 7.65
C THR A 78 -6.37 -11.50 6.71
N SER A 79 -5.28 -10.86 6.27
CA SER A 79 -4.31 -11.45 5.32
C SER A 79 -3.51 -12.63 5.91
N GLY A 80 -3.40 -12.72 7.25
CA GLY A 80 -2.80 -13.87 7.94
C GLY A 80 -1.38 -14.22 7.45
N THR A 81 -1.22 -15.39 6.83
CA THR A 81 0.06 -15.85 6.24
C THR A 81 0.06 -15.87 4.71
N GLN A 82 -0.94 -15.25 4.07
CA GLN A 82 -1.07 -15.23 2.61
C GLN A 82 -0.17 -14.14 1.98
N PRO A 83 0.23 -14.25 0.71
CA PRO A 83 0.89 -13.14 0.04
C PRO A 83 -0.01 -11.87 0.05
N PRO A 84 0.58 -10.67 -0.12
CA PRO A 84 -0.19 -9.44 -0.19
C PRO A 84 -1.34 -9.52 -1.20
N ALA A 85 -2.55 -9.16 -0.76
CA ALA A 85 -3.73 -9.15 -1.61
C ALA A 85 -3.61 -8.04 -2.67
N THR A 86 -4.18 -8.28 -3.85
CA THR A 86 -4.03 -7.40 -5.02
C THR A 86 -5.38 -7.12 -5.67
N ASN A 87 -5.75 -5.84 -5.79
CA ASN A 87 -6.98 -5.42 -6.46
C ASN A 87 -6.70 -4.34 -7.52
N LYS A 88 -7.53 -4.27 -8.56
CA LYS A 88 -7.58 -3.10 -9.45
C LYS A 88 -8.30 -1.95 -8.76
N ILE A 89 -7.92 -0.72 -9.09
CA ILE A 89 -8.55 0.49 -8.59
C ILE A 89 -9.53 0.97 -9.66
N THR A 90 -10.83 0.82 -9.38
CA THR A 90 -11.92 1.22 -10.29
C THR A 90 -12.51 2.59 -9.97
N GLU A 91 -12.19 3.13 -8.80
CA GLU A 91 -12.67 4.41 -8.29
C GLU A 91 -11.55 5.15 -7.57
N ASP A 92 -11.62 6.48 -7.52
CA ASP A 92 -10.65 7.35 -6.85
C ASP A 92 -10.72 7.28 -5.29
N LYS A 93 -11.38 6.26 -4.75
CA LYS A 93 -11.58 6.03 -3.32
C LYS A 93 -11.25 4.58 -2.94
N PRO A 94 -9.98 4.26 -2.76
CA PRO A 94 -9.55 2.95 -2.30
C PRO A 94 -9.99 2.76 -0.83
N ALA A 95 -11.09 2.05 -0.59
CA ALA A 95 -11.44 1.58 0.77
C ALA A 95 -10.37 0.60 1.28
N ARG A 96 -9.88 0.74 2.52
CA ARG A 96 -8.87 -0.18 3.09
C ARG A 96 -9.14 -0.51 4.55
N GLY A 97 -8.96 -1.79 4.86
CA GLY A 97 -9.29 -2.41 6.15
C GLY A 97 -8.53 -1.85 7.35
N SER A 98 -8.87 -2.39 8.53
CA SER A 98 -8.23 -2.07 9.80
C SER A 98 -6.74 -2.42 9.80
N PHE A 99 -5.91 -1.54 10.37
CA PHE A 99 -4.46 -1.72 10.50
C PHE A 99 -3.74 -2.15 9.22
N ALA A 100 -4.21 -1.66 8.06
CA ALA A 100 -3.70 -2.05 6.76
C ALA A 100 -2.46 -1.26 6.35
N VAL A 101 -1.52 -1.94 5.69
CA VAL A 101 -0.45 -1.32 4.89
C VAL A 101 -0.74 -1.62 3.43
N ALA A 102 -0.70 -0.58 2.60
CA ALA A 102 -0.98 -0.72 1.19
C ALA A 102 -0.02 0.08 0.31
N VAL A 103 0.16 -0.41 -0.92
CA VAL A 103 0.89 0.26 -1.99
C VAL A 103 -0.03 0.38 -3.19
N LEU A 104 -0.25 1.62 -3.62
CA LEU A 104 -0.91 1.93 -4.88
C LEU A 104 0.17 2.10 -5.95
N THR A 105 -0.03 1.48 -7.10
CA THR A 105 0.65 1.81 -8.35
C THR A 105 -0.35 2.58 -9.21
N LEU A 106 -0.02 3.81 -9.54
CA LEU A 106 -0.85 4.67 -10.39
C LEU A 106 -0.66 4.28 -11.87
N PRO A 107 -1.64 4.56 -12.73
CA PRO A 107 -1.49 4.40 -14.17
C PRO A 107 -0.34 5.26 -14.75
#